data_AF-A0A5J4PY14-F1
#
_entry.id   AF-A0A5J4PY14-F1
#
_cell.length_a   1.000
_cell.length_b   1.000
_cell.length_c   1.000
_cell.angle_alpha   90.00
_cell.angle_beta   90.00
_cell.angle_gamma   90.00
#
_symmetry.space_group_name_H-M   'P 1'
#
loop_
_entity.id
_entity.type
_entity.pdbx_description
1 polymer ?
#
loop_
_entity_poly.entity_id
_entity_poly.type
_entity_poly.pdbx_seq_one_letter_code
_entity_poly.pdbx_strand_id
1 'polypeptide(L)' 'GISEMIDHLHNGYVAQYKSAEDFAEGIYHILTDPEYSLLSEQAHRKATAHYSEGHIAKKYIEIYNKVTGGYV' A
#
# COMPACT_ATOMS: atom_id res chain seq x y z
N GLY A 1 -5.08 3.29 -6.79
CA GLY A 1 -4.53 2.45 -7.89
C GLY A 1 -3.23 1.76 -7.45
N ILE A 2 -2.41 1.19 -8.34
CA ILE A 2 -1.13 0.54 -7.93
C ILE A 2 -0.20 1.51 -7.20
N SER A 3 -0.06 2.74 -7.71
CA SER A 3 0.75 3.80 -7.09
C SER A 3 0.24 4.27 -5.72
N GLU A 4 -0.99 3.91 -5.34
CA GLU A 4 -1.52 4.19 -4.00
C GLU A 4 -1.16 3.07 -3.02
N MET A 5 -1.13 1.83 -3.51
CA MET A 5 -0.81 0.65 -2.71
C MET A 5 0.69 0.54 -2.43
N ILE A 6 1.52 0.92 -3.40
CA ILE A 6 2.97 0.79 -3.31
C ILE A 6 3.61 2.17 -3.22
N ASP A 7 4.26 2.42 -2.09
CA ASP A 7 5.22 3.50 -1.90
C ASP A 7 6.56 3.04 -2.45
N HIS A 8 6.93 3.59 -3.61
CA HIS A 8 8.12 3.22 -4.36
C HIS A 8 9.38 3.24 -3.46
N LEU A 9 10.11 2.12 -3.45
CA LEU A 9 11.31 1.82 -2.64
C LEU A 9 11.11 1.80 -1.12
N HIS A 10 9.90 2.02 -0.62
CA HIS A 10 9.61 1.94 0.81
C HIS A 10 8.92 0.63 1.19
N ASN A 11 8.01 0.17 0.35
CA ASN A 11 7.27 -1.06 0.59
C ASN A 11 7.04 -1.90 -0.69
N GLY A 12 7.77 -1.57 -1.74
CA GLY A 12 7.75 -2.25 -3.03
C GLY A 12 8.27 -1.33 -4.15
N TYR A 13 8.12 -1.76 -5.39
CA TYR A 13 8.56 -1.01 -6.56
C TYR A 13 7.39 -0.73 -7.49
N VAL A 14 7.30 0.50 -7.99
CA VAL A 14 6.32 0.90 -9.03
C VAL A 14 7.10 1.31 -10.26
N ALA A 15 7.00 0.51 -11.31
CA ALA A 15 7.66 0.79 -12.57
C ALA A 15 6.87 1.83 -13.39
N GLN A 16 7.58 2.54 -14.25
CA GLN A 16 7.04 3.44 -15.25
C GLN A 16 6.14 2.67 -16.22
N TYR A 17 5.03 3.29 -16.58
CA TYR A 17 4.05 2.69 -17.46
C TYR A 17 4.69 2.31 -18.81
N LYS A 18 4.58 1.03 -19.18
CA LYS A 18 5.09 0.44 -20.43
C LYS A 18 6.61 0.43 -20.60
N SER A 19 7.41 0.70 -19.56
CA SER A 19 8.85 0.44 -19.62
C SER A 19 9.14 -0.98 -19.15
N ALA A 20 9.65 -1.81 -20.05
CA ALA A 20 10.11 -3.16 -19.72
C ALA A 20 11.45 -3.10 -18.96
N GLU A 21 12.27 -2.11 -19.25
CA GLU A 21 13.55 -1.84 -18.62
C GLU A 21 13.38 -1.52 -17.14
N ASP A 22 12.50 -0.57 -16.82
CA ASP A 22 12.22 -0.16 -15.43
C ASP A 22 11.51 -1.26 -14.64
N PHE A 23 10.69 -2.08 -15.32
CA PHE A 23 10.09 -3.25 -14.70
C PHE A 23 11.14 -4.32 -14.34
N ALA A 24 12.11 -4.57 -15.23
CA ALA A 24 13.22 -5.49 -14.96
C ALA A 24 14.12 -4.98 -13.84
N GLU A 25 14.40 -3.68 -13.80
CA GLU A 25 15.12 -3.03 -12.70
C GLU A 25 14.37 -3.20 -11.37
N GLY A 26 13.05 -3.00 -11.36
CA GLY A 26 12.22 -3.26 -10.19
C GLY A 26 12.33 -4.70 -9.68
N ILE A 27 12.22 -5.71 -10.56
CA ILE A 27 12.39 -7.12 -10.19
C ILE A 27 13.77 -7.36 -9.59
N TYR A 28 14.82 -6.87 -10.24
CA TYR A 28 16.19 -7.01 -9.77
C TYR A 28 16.37 -6.37 -8.39
N HIS A 29 15.84 -5.17 -8.20
CA HIS A 29 15.89 -4.45 -6.94
C HIS A 29 15.26 -5.25 -5.80
N ILE A 30 14.02 -5.74 -5.98
CA ILE A 30 13.34 -6.55 -4.95
C ILE A 30 14.11 -7.82 -4.61
N LEU A 31 14.69 -8.50 -5.60
CA LEU A 31 15.41 -9.76 -5.38
C LEU A 31 16.79 -9.58 -4.74
N THR A 32 17.41 -8.40 -4.90
CA THR A 32 18.77 -8.13 -4.44
C THR A 32 18.84 -7.16 -3.25
N ASP A 33 17.69 -6.66 -2.78
CA ASP A 33 17.60 -5.75 -1.66
C ASP A 33 18.23 -6.37 -0.40
N PRO A 34 19.31 -5.79 0.16
CA PRO A 34 19.93 -6.30 1.38
C PRO A 34 18.99 -6.21 2.60
N GLU A 35 17.96 -5.37 2.54
CA GLU A 35 16.95 -5.15 3.58
C GLU A 35 15.57 -5.70 3.19
N TYR A 36 15.51 -6.75 2.36
CA TYR A 36 14.25 -7.37 1.92
C TYR A 36 13.25 -7.67 3.07
N SER A 37 13.74 -8.11 4.23
CA SER A 37 12.89 -8.36 5.41
C SER A 37 12.16 -7.09 5.87
N LEU A 38 12.86 -5.95 5.91
CA LEU A 38 12.28 -4.65 6.26
C LEU A 38 11.28 -4.22 5.19
N LEU A 39 11.64 -4.33 3.91
CA LEU A 39 10.75 -4.02 2.80
C LEU A 39 9.43 -4.81 2.88
N SER A 40 9.53 -6.11 3.15
CA SER A 40 8.37 -6.99 3.33
C SER A 40 7.53 -6.60 4.55
N GLU A 41 8.15 -6.21 5.66
CA GLU A 41 7.45 -5.72 6.84
C GLU A 41 6.68 -4.43 6.54
N GLN A 42 7.30 -3.46 5.86
CA GLN A 42 6.64 -2.21 5.47
C GLN A 42 5.45 -2.49 4.53
N ALA A 43 5.58 -3.44 3.60
CA ALA A 43 4.50 -3.85 2.70
C ALA A 43 3.30 -4.39 3.49
N HIS A 44 3.56 -5.33 4.40
CA HIS A 44 2.54 -5.91 5.26
C HIS A 44 1.88 -4.86 6.19
N ARG A 45 2.69 -3.98 6.78
CA ARG A 45 2.22 -2.91 7.65
C ARG A 45 1.28 -1.98 6.91
N LYS A 46 1.64 -1.53 5.71
CA LYS A 46 0.76 -0.66 4.90
C LYS A 46 -0.53 -1.38 4.52
N ALA A 47 -0.44 -2.65 4.09
CA ALA A 47 -1.60 -3.47 3.76
C ALA A 47 -2.60 -3.52 4.94
N THR A 48 -2.11 -3.85 6.13
CA THR A 48 -2.92 -3.98 7.34
C THR A 48 -3.48 -2.64 7.80
N ALA A 49 -2.68 -1.57 7.77
CA ALA A 49 -3.08 -0.25 8.26
C ALA A 49 -4.09 0.46 7.34
N HIS A 50 -4.07 0.20 6.04
CA HIS A 50 -4.90 0.95 5.07
C HIS A 50 -6.01 0.15 4.42
N TYR A 51 -5.91 -1.18 4.41
CA TYR A 51 -6.81 -2.06 3.65
C TYR A 51 -7.39 -3.22 4.48
N SER A 52 -7.11 -3.30 5.78
CA SER A 52 -7.78 -4.27 6.64
C SER A 52 -9.29 -4.00 6.72
N GLU A 53 -10.06 -5.08 6.85
CA GLU A 53 -11.53 -5.01 6.97
C GLU A 53 -11.96 -4.03 8.06
N GLY A 54 -11.34 -4.11 9.25
CA GLY A 54 -11.64 -3.22 10.37
C GLY A 54 -11.40 -1.74 10.05
N HIS A 55 -10.32 -1.42 9.34
CA HIS A 55 -10.02 -0.05 8.94
C HIS A 55 -11.02 0.47 7.91
N ILE A 56 -11.39 -0.35 6.94
CA ILE A 56 -12.39 0.01 5.93
C ILE A 56 -13.78 0.15 6.57
N ALA A 57 -14.20 -0.79 7.41
CA ALA A 57 -15.46 -0.73 8.14
C ALA A 57 -15.56 0.55 8.98
N LYS A 58 -14.49 0.90 9.70
CA LYS A 58 -14.43 2.15 10.48
C LYS A 58 -14.65 3.39 9.60
N LYS A 59 -13.99 3.48 8.44
CA LYS A 59 -14.20 4.59 7.49
C LYS A 59 -15.65 4.72 7.05
N TYR A 60 -16.31 3.59 6.74
CA TYR A 60 -17.72 3.61 6.35
C TYR A 60 -18.63 4.01 7.52
N ILE A 61 -18.40 3.49 8.72
CA ILE A 61 -19.13 3.90 9.93
C ILE A 61 -19.02 5.41 10.16
N GLU A 62 -17.82 5.97 10.04
CA GLU A 62 -17.59 7.41 10.18
C GLU A 62 -18.36 8.22 9.12
N ILE A 63 -18.41 7.74 7.87
CA ILE A 63 -19.21 8.37 6.81
C ILE A 63 -20.70 8.31 7.15
N TYR A 64 -21.21 7.15 7.57
CA TYR A 64 -22.62 7.00 7.95
C TYR A 64 -22.99 7.93 9.10
N ASN A 65 -22.19 7.98 10.17
CA ASN A 65 -22.45 8.84 11.32
C ASN A 65 -22.46 10.33 10.94
N LYS A 66 -21.57 10.76 10.03
CA LYS A 66 -21.54 12.14 9.53
C LYS A 66 -22.80 12.51 8.74
N VAL A 67 -23.33 11.58 7.94
CA VAL A 67 -24.49 11.82 7.08
C VAL A 67 -25.81 11.72 7.86
N THR A 68 -25.90 10.81 8.82
CA THR A 68 -27.14 10.56 9.58
C THR A 68 -27.30 11.46 10.80
N GLY A 69 -26.33 12.34 11.09
CA GLY A 69 -26.38 13.27 12.22
C GLY A 69 -26.28 12.56 13.59
N GLY A 70 -25.85 11.30 13.60
CA GLY A 70 -25.62 10.51 14.82
C GLY A 70 -24.36 10.95 15.57
N TYR A 71 -24.32 12.21 15.99
CA TYR A 71 -23.54 12.61 17.14
C TYR A 71 -24.35 12.26 18.39
N VAL A 72 -23.92 11.21 19.07
CA VAL A 72 -24.04 11.09 20.53
C VAL A 72 -22.64 11.18 21.11
#